data_AF-A0A3P0XBY9-F1
#
_entry.id   AF-A0A3P0XBY9-F1
#
_cell.length_a   1.000
_cell.length_b   1.000
_cell.length_c   1.000
_cell.angle_alpha   90.00
_cell.angle_beta   90.00
_cell.angle_gamma   90.00
#
_symmetry.space_group_name_H-M   'P 1'
#
loop_
_entity.id
_entity.type
_entity.pdbx_description
1 polymer ?
#
loop_
_entity_poly.entity_id
_entity_poly.type
_entity_poly.pdbx_seq_one_letter_code
_entity_poly.pdbx_strand_id
1 'polypeptide(L)'
;MSLTHIQEHVDLIAKHEQEFLAKRTRTERIGDSIAAFVGSLGFVSIHVLLFVVWIGLNTLPVPHVAHFDPAPFGLLDTIVALEAILLASFILMRQARMSRRADERDHLMLQILLLTEREITAVLGMDRKIAAQMGLERAANAQEVRELSEQICIDDVAQTIKENLTPGE
;
A
#
# COMPACT_ATOMS: atom_id res chain seq x y z
N MET A 1 8.12 11.57 -35.78
CA MET A 1 6.96 12.12 -35.06
C MET A 1 6.56 11.31 -33.83
N SER A 2 6.89 10.00 -33.69
CA SER A 2 6.53 9.24 -32.46
C SER A 2 7.56 9.33 -31.31
N LEU A 3 8.83 9.69 -31.58
CA LEU A 3 9.86 9.79 -30.53
C LEU A 3 9.72 11.04 -29.64
N THR A 4 9.17 12.14 -30.18
CA THR A 4 8.91 13.37 -29.42
C THR A 4 7.82 13.16 -28.35
N HIS A 5 6.78 12.39 -28.66
CA HIS A 5 5.68 12.12 -27.72
C HIS A 5 6.13 11.23 -26.55
N ILE A 6 7.06 10.29 -26.77
CA ILE A 6 7.61 9.46 -25.69
C ILE A 6 8.51 10.29 -24.77
N GLN A 7 9.35 11.17 -25.33
CA GLN A 7 10.20 12.05 -24.52
C GLN A 7 9.40 13.06 -23.69
N GLU A 8 8.32 13.60 -24.23
CA GLU A 8 7.44 14.55 -23.53
C GLU A 8 6.69 13.88 -22.37
N HIS A 9 6.25 12.63 -22.54
CA HIS A 9 5.67 11.83 -21.45
C HIS A 9 6.70 11.44 -20.38
N VAL A 10 7.93 11.10 -20.77
CA VAL A 10 9.01 10.77 -19.82
C VAL A 10 9.41 12.00 -19.00
N ASP A 11 9.49 13.18 -19.62
CA ASP A 11 9.78 14.43 -18.92
C ASP A 11 8.62 14.85 -17.99
N LEU A 12 7.37 14.62 -18.38
CA LEU A 12 6.22 14.86 -17.50
C LEU A 12 6.22 13.93 -16.27
N ILE A 13 6.53 12.65 -16.45
CA ILE A 13 6.65 11.69 -15.35
C ILE A 13 7.84 12.06 -14.44
N ALA A 14 8.99 12.40 -15.02
CA ALA A 14 10.17 12.80 -14.27
C ALA A 14 9.95 14.09 -13.47
N LYS A 15 9.22 15.06 -14.04
CA LYS A 15 8.88 16.32 -13.37
C LYS A 15 7.87 16.12 -12.25
N HIS A 16 6.87 15.27 -12.46
CA HIS A 16 5.90 14.92 -11.42
C HIS A 16 6.56 14.16 -10.26
N GLU A 17 7.46 13.21 -10.56
CA GLU A 17 8.28 12.51 -9.56
C GLU A 17 9.17 13.50 -8.78
N GLN A 18 9.80 14.45 -9.47
CA GLN A 18 10.63 15.50 -8.85
C GLN A 18 9.81 16.46 -7.98
N GLU A 19 8.60 16.84 -8.38
CA GLU A 19 7.71 17.68 -7.56
C GLU A 19 7.18 16.91 -6.33
N PHE A 20 6.96 15.59 -6.46
CA PHE A 20 6.60 14.71 -5.34
C PHE A 20 7.77 14.56 -4.34
N LEU A 21 9.00 14.46 -4.86
CA LEU A 21 10.22 14.41 -4.05
C LEU A 21 10.58 15.77 -3.44
N ALA A 22 10.31 16.88 -4.12
CA ALA A 22 10.59 18.24 -3.67
C ALA A 22 9.61 18.73 -2.59
N LYS A 23 8.38 18.19 -2.55
CA LYS A 23 7.39 18.47 -1.50
C LYS A 23 7.62 17.69 -0.20
N ARG A 24 8.57 16.74 -0.17
CA ARG A 24 8.91 16.05 1.09
C ARG A 24 9.56 17.01 2.06
N THR A 25 8.83 17.39 3.10
CA THR A 25 9.40 18.13 4.23
C THR A 25 10.57 17.32 4.80
N ARG A 26 11.63 18.00 5.27
CA ARG A 26 12.80 17.34 5.88
C ARG A 26 12.41 16.31 6.96
N THR A 27 11.29 16.56 7.64
CA THR A 27 10.64 15.69 8.63
C THR A 27 10.14 14.37 8.04
N GLU A 28 9.55 14.35 6.83
CA GLU A 28 9.09 13.12 6.18
C GLU A 28 10.27 12.23 5.73
N ARG A 29 11.36 12.85 5.28
CA ARG A 29 12.57 12.12 4.90
C ARG A 29 13.25 11.44 6.10
N ILE A 30 13.28 12.13 7.25
CA ILE A 30 13.77 11.57 8.51
C ILE A 30 12.83 10.45 8.98
N GLY A 31 11.52 10.68 8.93
CA GLY A 31 10.50 9.71 9.33
C GLY A 31 10.56 8.41 8.53
N ASP A 32 10.80 8.47 7.22
CA ASP A 32 10.89 7.26 6.41
C ASP A 32 12.22 6.53 6.56
N SER A 33 13.32 7.24 6.84
CA SER A 33 14.60 6.62 7.20
C SER A 33 14.51 5.90 8.54
N ILE A 34 13.88 6.52 9.54
CA ILE A 34 13.65 5.90 10.85
C ILE A 34 12.71 4.69 10.70
N ALA A 35 11.62 4.84 9.95
CA ALA A 35 10.68 3.75 9.71
C ALA A 35 11.31 2.54 9.00
N ALA A 36 12.26 2.77 8.08
CA ALA A 36 13.04 1.72 7.44
C ALA A 36 14.05 1.08 8.40
N PHE A 37 14.68 1.89 9.26
CA PHE A 37 15.66 1.42 10.24
C PHE A 37 15.04 0.56 11.35
N VAL A 38 13.88 0.97 11.89
CA VAL A 38 13.13 0.23 12.93
C VAL A 38 12.70 -1.15 12.46
N GLY A 39 12.49 -1.35 11.15
CA GLY A 39 12.14 -2.65 10.57
C GLY A 39 13.34 -3.52 10.17
N SER A 40 14.57 -3.10 10.45
CA SER A 40 15.79 -3.82 10.02
C SER A 40 16.30 -4.77 11.11
N LEU A 41 16.85 -5.92 10.71
CA LEU A 41 17.59 -6.82 11.62
C LEU A 41 18.76 -6.13 12.33
N GLY A 42 19.32 -5.06 11.73
CA GLY A 42 20.40 -4.28 12.34
C GLY A 42 19.95 -3.55 13.62
N PHE A 43 18.73 -3.01 13.65
CA PHE A 43 18.17 -2.35 14.82
C PHE A 43 18.06 -3.31 16.01
N VAL A 44 17.54 -4.52 15.76
CA VAL A 44 17.43 -5.59 16.76
C VAL A 44 18.79 -5.98 17.30
N SER A 45 19.78 -6.14 16.42
CA SER A 45 21.14 -6.54 16.82
C SER A 45 21.81 -5.50 17.73
N ILE A 46 21.62 -4.22 17.44
CA ILE A 46 22.12 -3.11 18.28
C ILE A 46 21.46 -3.13 19.67
N HIS A 47 20.15 -3.34 19.74
CA HIS A 47 19.42 -3.41 21.01
C HIS A 47 19.87 -4.58 21.89
N VAL A 48 20.01 -5.76 21.28
CA VAL A 48 20.51 -6.94 22.00
C VAL A 48 21.92 -6.68 22.54
N LEU A 49 22.82 -6.10 21.73
CA LEU A 49 24.17 -5.75 22.19
C LEU A 49 24.13 -4.73 23.32
N LEU A 50 23.30 -3.68 23.20
CA LEU A 50 23.13 -2.65 24.22
C LEU A 50 22.65 -3.26 25.54
N PHE A 51 21.65 -4.14 25.52
CA PHE A 51 21.17 -4.83 26.71
C PHE A 51 22.24 -5.74 27.33
N VAL A 52 22.95 -6.52 26.53
CA VAL A 52 24.04 -7.38 27.01
C VAL A 52 25.14 -6.55 27.67
N VAL A 53 25.54 -5.44 27.05
CA VAL A 53 26.53 -4.51 27.60
C VAL A 53 26.03 -3.86 28.89
N TRP A 54 24.78 -3.39 28.92
CA TRP A 54 24.19 -2.74 30.10
C TRP A 54 24.08 -3.69 31.30
N ILE A 55 23.57 -4.91 31.07
CA ILE A 55 23.49 -5.95 32.09
C ILE A 55 24.89 -6.35 32.54
N GLY A 56 25.83 -6.55 31.61
CA GLY A 56 27.22 -6.88 31.92
C GLY A 56 27.89 -5.84 32.80
N LEU A 57 27.75 -4.55 32.48
CA LEU A 57 28.31 -3.45 33.28
C LEU A 57 27.68 -3.32 34.67
N ASN A 58 26.41 -3.71 34.83
CA ASN A 58 25.69 -3.61 36.10
C ASN A 58 25.64 -4.93 36.93
N THR A 59 26.19 -6.04 36.42
CA THR A 59 26.21 -7.33 37.13
C THR A 59 27.61 -7.88 37.35
N LEU A 60 28.57 -7.59 36.47
CA LEU A 60 29.94 -8.06 36.64
C LEU A 60 30.65 -7.19 37.68
N PRO A 61 31.40 -7.80 38.63
CA PRO A 61 32.19 -7.06 39.59
C PRO A 61 33.41 -6.46 38.87
N VAL A 62 33.21 -5.34 38.18
CA VAL A 62 34.28 -4.60 37.50
C VAL A 62 34.93 -3.65 38.52
N PRO A 63 36.24 -3.76 38.77
CA PRO A 63 36.93 -2.83 39.67
C PRO A 63 36.72 -1.39 39.20
N HIS A 64 36.35 -0.47 40.12
CA HIS A 64 36.13 0.96 39.88
C HIS A 64 34.83 1.36 39.15
N VAL A 65 33.90 0.44 38.88
CA VAL A 65 32.57 0.78 38.35
C VAL A 65 31.52 0.57 39.44
N ALA A 66 30.89 1.66 39.88
CA ALA A 66 29.72 1.56 40.76
C ALA A 66 28.52 1.06 39.92
N HIS A 67 27.81 0.05 40.42
CA HIS A 67 26.57 -0.41 39.81
C HIS A 67 25.54 0.74 39.83
N PHE A 68 25.29 1.33 38.66
CA PHE A 68 24.43 2.51 38.51
C PHE A 68 22.95 2.14 38.38
N ASP A 69 22.66 0.95 37.85
CA ASP A 69 21.32 0.40 37.68
C ASP A 69 21.28 -1.03 38.27
N PRO A 70 21.18 -1.18 39.61
CA PRO A 70 21.12 -2.49 40.25
C PRO A 70 19.88 -3.28 39.81
N ALA A 71 19.99 -4.60 39.79
CA ALA A 71 18.83 -5.47 39.56
C ALA A 71 17.70 -5.08 40.53
N PRO A 72 16.48 -4.77 40.02
CA PRO A 72 15.89 -5.24 38.76
C PRO A 72 16.05 -4.33 37.51
N PHE A 73 17.01 -3.40 37.45
CA PHE A 73 17.28 -2.52 36.28
C PHE A 73 16.18 -1.50 35.95
N GLY A 74 15.70 -0.75 36.96
CA GLY A 74 14.58 0.17 36.78
C GLY A 74 14.82 1.31 35.78
N LEU A 75 16.08 1.74 35.58
CA LEU A 75 16.41 2.78 34.59
C LEU A 75 16.30 2.24 33.16
N LEU A 76 16.86 1.05 32.91
CA LEU A 76 16.73 0.37 31.63
C LEU A 76 15.26 0.15 31.28
N ASP A 77 14.47 -0.38 32.22
CA ASP A 77 13.04 -0.63 32.01
C ASP A 77 12.28 0.64 31.60
N THR A 78 12.55 1.76 32.27
CA THR A 78 11.89 3.03 31.99
C THR A 78 12.26 3.56 30.60
N ILE A 79 13.54 3.50 30.22
CA ILE A 79 14.02 3.97 28.91
C ILE A 79 13.43 3.11 27.80
N VAL A 80 13.45 1.78 27.96
CA VAL A 80 12.90 0.83 26.98
C VAL A 80 11.39 1.01 26.83
N ALA A 81 10.65 1.23 27.92
CA ALA A 81 9.21 1.48 27.85
C ALA A 81 8.89 2.76 27.07
N LEU A 82 9.64 3.84 27.30
CA LEU A 82 9.48 5.08 26.52
C LEU A 82 9.81 4.87 25.04
N GLU A 83 10.91 4.18 24.75
CA GLU A 83 11.32 3.86 23.38
C GLU A 83 10.25 3.01 22.67
N ALA A 84 9.67 2.01 23.35
CA ALA A 84 8.62 1.16 22.80
C ALA A 84 7.37 1.96 22.39
N ILE A 85 6.95 2.95 23.18
CA ILE A 85 5.82 3.83 22.84
C ILE A 85 6.11 4.67 21.59
N LEU A 86 7.33 5.20 21.47
CA LEU A 86 7.76 5.96 20.30
C LEU A 86 7.80 5.06 19.04
N LEU A 87 8.35 3.85 19.16
CA LEU A 87 8.37 2.87 18.08
C LEU A 87 6.96 2.48 17.63
N ALA A 88 6.06 2.20 18.57
CA ALA A 88 4.67 1.88 18.27
C ALA A 88 3.97 3.02 17.50
N SER A 89 4.22 4.27 17.91
CA SER A 89 3.70 5.46 17.24
C SER A 89 4.24 5.62 15.82
N PHE A 90 5.54 5.38 15.61
CA PHE A 90 6.15 5.39 14.28
C PHE A 90 5.62 4.26 13.39
N ILE A 91 5.43 3.06 13.94
CA ILE A 91 4.83 1.92 13.23
C ILE A 91 3.41 2.27 12.79
N LEU A 92 2.58 2.82 13.68
CA LEU A 92 1.20 3.21 13.37
C LEU A 92 1.17 4.29 12.28
N MET A 93 2.08 5.27 12.34
CA MET A 93 2.20 6.30 11.32
C MET A 93 2.61 5.71 9.97
N ARG A 94 3.53 4.73 9.94
CA ARG A 94 3.93 4.00 8.74
C ARG A 94 2.75 3.18 8.18
N GLN A 95 2.01 2.50 9.04
CA GLN A 95 0.82 1.73 8.67
C GLN A 95 -0.26 2.64 8.06
N ALA A 96 -0.56 3.78 8.67
CA ALA A 96 -1.52 4.75 8.13
C ALA A 96 -1.10 5.26 6.74
N ARG A 97 0.19 5.57 6.55
CA ARG A 97 0.72 5.97 5.22
C ARG A 97 0.61 4.84 4.20
N MET A 98 0.91 3.60 4.57
CA MET A 98 0.78 2.44 3.67
C MET A 98 -0.68 2.15 3.32
N SER A 99 -1.59 2.23 4.29
CA SER A 99 -3.03 2.03 4.08
C SER A 99 -3.58 3.04 3.09
N ARG A 100 -3.29 4.34 3.28
CA ARG A 100 -3.75 5.38 2.35
C ARG A 100 -3.27 5.14 0.92
N ARG A 101 -2.02 4.69 0.75
CA ARG A 101 -1.48 4.33 -0.58
C ARG A 101 -2.14 3.08 -1.16
N ALA A 102 -2.51 2.11 -0.32
CA ALA A 102 -3.26 0.95 -0.75
C ALA A 102 -4.65 1.37 -1.24
N ASP A 103 -5.36 2.20 -0.48
CA ASP A 103 -6.68 2.72 -0.87
C ASP A 103 -6.64 3.49 -2.20
N GLU A 104 -5.63 4.34 -2.41
CA GLU A 104 -5.44 5.06 -3.67
C GLU A 104 -5.18 4.08 -4.85
N ARG A 105 -4.38 3.03 -4.63
CA ARG A 105 -4.12 2.00 -5.65
C ARG A 105 -5.36 1.18 -5.96
N ASP A 106 -6.16 0.84 -4.95
CA ASP A 106 -7.39 0.08 -5.12
C ASP A 106 -8.43 0.89 -5.90
N HIS A 107 -8.52 2.20 -5.65
CA HIS A 107 -9.39 3.08 -6.43
C HIS A 107 -8.96 3.16 -7.91
N LEU A 108 -7.66 3.28 -8.19
CA LEU A 108 -7.13 3.26 -9.57
C LEU A 108 -7.38 1.91 -10.25
N MET A 109 -7.18 0.80 -9.52
CA MET A 109 -7.43 -0.54 -10.02
C MET A 109 -8.89 -0.73 -10.42
N LEU A 110 -9.81 -0.23 -9.58
CA LEU A 110 -11.24 -0.25 -9.88
C LEU A 110 -11.53 0.52 -11.17
N GLN A 111 -11.00 1.73 -11.34
CA GLN A 111 -11.21 2.51 -12.57
C GLN A 111 -10.71 1.78 -13.82
N ILE A 112 -9.53 1.15 -13.76
CA ILE A 112 -8.97 0.37 -14.87
C ILE A 112 -9.86 -0.83 -15.20
N LEU A 113 -10.35 -1.54 -14.18
CA LEU A 113 -11.23 -2.69 -14.36
C LEU A 113 -12.52 -2.28 -15.08
N LEU A 114 -13.12 -1.15 -14.69
CA LEU A 114 -14.34 -0.63 -15.30
C LEU A 114 -14.14 -0.15 -16.73
N LEU A 115 -13.01 0.51 -17.01
CA LEU A 115 -12.64 0.86 -18.38
C LEU A 115 -12.47 -0.40 -19.24
N THR A 116 -11.77 -1.40 -18.70
CA THR A 116 -11.52 -2.68 -19.38
C THR A 116 -12.83 -3.41 -19.67
N GLU A 117 -13.74 -3.46 -18.70
CA GLU A 117 -15.07 -4.06 -18.87
C GLU A 117 -15.85 -3.33 -19.98
N ARG A 118 -15.87 -2.00 -19.98
CA ARG A 118 -16.49 -1.21 -21.05
C ARG A 118 -15.88 -1.48 -22.42
N GLU A 119 -14.55 -1.58 -22.51
CA GLU A 119 -13.85 -1.89 -23.76
C GLU A 119 -14.17 -3.30 -24.25
N ILE A 120 -14.17 -4.30 -23.37
CA ILE A 120 -14.57 -5.69 -23.68
C ILE A 120 -16.01 -5.72 -24.19
N THR A 121 -16.94 -5.05 -23.51
CA THR A 121 -18.34 -4.97 -23.92
C THR A 121 -18.50 -4.30 -25.29
N ALA A 122 -17.71 -3.25 -25.56
CA ALA A 122 -17.69 -2.62 -26.87
C ALA A 122 -17.17 -3.56 -27.97
N VAL A 123 -16.10 -4.31 -27.70
CA VAL A 123 -15.53 -5.32 -28.62
C VAL A 123 -16.54 -6.44 -28.88
N LEU A 124 -17.17 -6.99 -27.84
CA LEU A 124 -18.25 -7.98 -27.98
C LEU A 124 -19.40 -7.44 -28.82
N GLY A 125 -19.79 -6.18 -28.62
CA GLY A 125 -20.80 -5.52 -29.43
C GLY A 125 -20.40 -5.39 -30.92
N MET A 126 -19.12 -5.15 -31.21
CA MET A 126 -18.61 -5.15 -32.59
C MET A 126 -18.60 -6.56 -33.19
N ASP A 127 -18.13 -7.56 -32.44
CA ASP A 127 -18.10 -8.96 -32.88
C ASP A 127 -19.51 -9.49 -33.18
N ARG A 128 -20.51 -9.15 -32.35
CA ARG A 128 -21.92 -9.48 -32.62
C ARG A 128 -22.42 -8.87 -33.93
N LYS A 129 -22.10 -7.61 -34.20
CA LYS A 129 -22.48 -6.94 -35.46
C LYS A 129 -21.82 -7.62 -36.67
N ILE A 130 -20.55 -8.00 -36.54
CA ILE A 130 -19.80 -8.71 -37.60
C ILE A 130 -20.41 -10.10 -37.83
N ALA A 131 -20.69 -10.86 -36.77
CA ALA A 131 -21.31 -12.19 -36.87
C ALA A 131 -22.68 -12.14 -37.55
N ALA A 132 -23.51 -11.11 -37.23
CA ALA A 132 -24.77 -10.88 -37.90
C ALA A 132 -24.60 -10.58 -39.40
N GLN A 133 -23.65 -9.72 -39.77
CA GLN A 133 -23.35 -9.42 -41.19
C GLN A 133 -22.85 -10.63 -41.98
N MET A 134 -22.14 -11.57 -41.34
CA MET A 134 -21.69 -12.82 -41.98
C MET A 134 -22.76 -13.91 -42.04
N GLY A 135 -23.98 -13.66 -41.56
CA GLY A 135 -25.08 -14.64 -41.56
C GLY A 135 -25.01 -15.66 -40.41
N LEU A 136 -24.16 -15.43 -39.40
CA LEU A 136 -24.06 -16.26 -38.18
C LEU A 136 -25.03 -15.76 -37.08
N GLU A 137 -26.30 -15.55 -37.45
CA GLU A 137 -27.39 -15.08 -36.57
C GLU A 137 -27.53 -15.90 -35.28
N ARG A 138 -27.31 -17.22 -35.34
CA ARG A 138 -27.37 -18.10 -34.15
C ARG A 138 -26.25 -17.83 -33.15
N ALA A 139 -25.05 -17.47 -33.61
CA ALA A 139 -23.94 -17.15 -32.73
C ALA A 139 -24.06 -15.71 -32.18
N ALA A 140 -24.52 -14.76 -33.00
CA ALA A 140 -24.74 -13.37 -32.58
C ALA A 140 -25.87 -13.21 -31.55
N ASN A 141 -26.85 -14.12 -31.55
CA ASN A 141 -28.01 -14.13 -30.66
C ASN A 141 -27.93 -15.20 -29.57
N ALA A 142 -26.79 -15.85 -29.39
CA ALA A 142 -26.59 -16.75 -28.25
C ALA A 142 -26.80 -15.96 -26.94
N GLN A 143 -27.61 -16.51 -26.03
CA GLN A 143 -28.01 -15.85 -24.80
C GLN A 143 -26.78 -15.38 -23.99
N GLU A 144 -25.76 -16.23 -23.85
CA GLU A 144 -24.51 -15.92 -23.16
C GLU A 144 -23.78 -14.71 -23.75
N VAL A 145 -23.68 -14.63 -25.09
CA VAL A 145 -23.00 -13.52 -25.79
C VAL A 145 -23.80 -12.22 -25.67
N ARG A 146 -25.12 -12.32 -25.61
CA ARG A 146 -26.00 -11.18 -25.42
C ARG A 146 -25.89 -10.62 -24.00
N GLU A 147 -25.97 -11.46 -22.99
CA GLU A 147 -25.81 -11.09 -21.58
C GLU A 147 -24.44 -10.46 -21.31
N LEU A 148 -23.35 -11.02 -21.85
CA LEU A 148 -21.99 -10.47 -21.71
C LEU A 148 -21.76 -9.15 -22.45
N SER A 149 -22.58 -8.83 -23.45
CA SER A 149 -22.48 -7.58 -24.24
C SER A 149 -23.38 -6.46 -23.72
N GLU A 150 -24.21 -6.73 -22.72
CA GLU A 150 -24.97 -5.72 -22.01
C GLU A 150 -24.03 -5.04 -21.01
N GLN A 151 -24.01 -3.70 -21.01
CA GLN A 151 -23.19 -2.95 -20.05
C GLN A 151 -23.71 -3.23 -18.65
N ILE A 152 -22.85 -3.76 -17.78
CA ILE A 152 -23.19 -3.89 -16.37
C ILE A 152 -22.94 -2.52 -15.74
N CYS A 153 -24.01 -1.84 -15.30
CA CYS A 153 -23.83 -0.58 -14.59
C CYS A 153 -23.22 -0.86 -13.21
N ILE A 154 -22.20 -0.10 -12.83
CA ILE A 154 -21.56 -0.20 -11.50
C ILE A 154 -22.59 0.02 -10.39
N ASP A 155 -23.52 0.95 -10.61
CA ASP A 155 -24.58 1.24 -9.65
C ASP A 155 -25.49 0.02 -9.41
N ASP A 156 -25.75 -0.79 -10.46
CA ASP A 156 -26.53 -2.02 -10.33
C ASP A 156 -25.79 -3.09 -9.53
N VAL A 157 -24.46 -3.23 -9.72
CA VAL A 157 -23.64 -4.16 -8.94
C VAL A 157 -23.53 -3.70 -7.48
N ALA A 158 -23.28 -2.41 -7.24
CA ALA A 158 -23.20 -1.85 -5.90
C ALA A 158 -24.53 -1.96 -5.17
N GLN A 159 -25.65 -1.71 -5.85
CA GLN A 159 -26.99 -1.90 -5.32
C GLN A 159 -27.28 -3.37 -5.02
N THR A 160 -26.97 -4.29 -5.94
CA THR A 160 -27.13 -5.73 -5.75
C THR A 160 -26.31 -6.24 -4.55
N ILE A 161 -25.06 -5.79 -4.41
CA ILE A 161 -24.21 -6.15 -3.27
C ILE A 161 -24.79 -5.60 -1.98
N LYS A 162 -25.24 -4.33 -1.97
CA LYS A 162 -25.88 -3.73 -0.79
C LYS A 162 -27.15 -4.47 -0.40
N GLU A 163 -28.03 -4.76 -1.35
CA GLU A 163 -29.27 -5.51 -1.12
C GLU A 163 -29.01 -6.91 -0.57
N ASN A 164 -27.94 -7.59 -1.02
CA ASN A 164 -27.57 -8.91 -0.49
C ASN A 164 -26.80 -8.85 0.85
N LEU A 165 -26.11 -7.74 1.17
CA LEU A 165 -25.37 -7.54 2.43
C LEU A 165 -26.21 -6.91 3.53
N THR A 166 -27.38 -6.33 3.22
CA THR A 166 -28.39 -5.96 4.20
C THR A 166 -29.43 -7.09 4.24
N PRO A 167 -29.21 -8.18 5.01
CA PRO A 167 -30.30 -9.10 5.28
C PRO A 167 -31.39 -8.28 5.96
N GLY A 168 -32.62 -8.38 5.46
CA GLY A 168 -33.73 -7.55 5.92
C GLY A 168 -33.77 -7.41 7.44
N GLU A 169 -33.97 -6.18 7.90
CA GLU A 169 -34.53 -5.93 9.23
C GLU A 169 -35.84 -6.68 9.41
#